data_AF-A0A6B9G4V9-F1
#
_entry.id   AF-A0A6B9G4V9-F1
#
_cell.length_a   1.000
_cell.length_b   1.000
_cell.length_c   1.000
_cell.angle_alpha   90.00
_cell.angle_beta   90.00
_cell.angle_gamma   90.00
#
_symmetry.space_group_name_H-M   'P 1'
#
loop_
_entity.id
_entity.type
_entity.pdbx_description
1 polymer ?
#
loop_
_entity_poly.entity_id
_entity_poly.type
_entity_poly.pdbx_seq_one_letter_code
_entity_poly.pdbx_strand_id
1 'polypeptide(L)'
;MKTLLMAIDNSPVAEKVIALTIDQALAHQAQVVVLCCVDPAYSSCNQPIEIDAGEDPDDFLVAKDEQNTAEMVVRHALAPILRAGVTAKGVILAGEAAETIVAQSAAVQASMIIMGRRHLSPFNRLLKGSVSAAVIERASCPVLIDVRKD
;
A
#
# COMPACT_ATOMS: atom_id res chain seq x y z
N MET A 1 3.62 -0.68 20.04
CA MET A 1 2.49 -0.12 19.27
C MET A 1 2.17 -1.08 18.15
N LYS A 2 0.89 -1.39 17.87
CA LYS A 2 0.54 -2.31 16.78
C LYS A 2 0.76 -1.61 15.43
N THR A 3 1.15 -2.37 14.42
CA THR A 3 1.31 -1.87 13.04
C THR A 3 0.24 -2.53 12.17
N LEU A 4 -0.45 -1.74 11.35
CA LEU A 4 -1.30 -2.21 10.25
C LEU A 4 -0.57 -1.94 8.94
N LEU A 5 -0.55 -2.92 8.03
CA LEU A 5 -0.02 -2.73 6.68
C LEU A 5 -1.19 -2.52 5.73
N MET A 6 -1.30 -1.32 5.16
CA MET A 6 -2.28 -1.02 4.12
C MET A 6 -1.62 -1.13 2.75
N ALA A 7 -2.05 -2.09 1.94
CA ALA A 7 -1.57 -2.23 0.56
C ALA A 7 -2.58 -1.62 -0.42
N ILE A 8 -2.11 -0.65 -1.22
CA ILE A 8 -2.94 0.12 -2.16
C ILE A 8 -2.26 0.25 -3.52
N ASP A 9 -3.07 0.58 -4.52
CA ASP A 9 -2.68 0.90 -5.88
C ASP A 9 -3.44 2.13 -6.38
N ASN A 10 -3.22 2.51 -7.64
CA ASN A 10 -3.96 3.60 -8.28
C ASN A 10 -5.35 3.17 -8.75
N SER A 11 -6.10 2.44 -7.93
CA SER A 11 -7.46 2.02 -8.25
C SER A 11 -8.52 2.86 -7.52
N PRO A 12 -9.74 3.02 -8.08
CA PRO A 12 -10.84 3.72 -7.40
C PRO A 12 -11.23 3.11 -6.04
N VAL A 13 -10.90 1.83 -5.81
CA VAL A 13 -11.18 1.11 -4.57
C VAL A 13 -10.30 1.63 -3.41
N ALA A 14 -9.20 2.32 -3.70
CA ALA A 14 -8.26 2.84 -2.71
C ALA A 14 -8.95 3.69 -1.62
N GLU A 15 -9.94 4.51 -1.97
CA GLU A 15 -10.66 5.36 -1.00
C GLU A 15 -11.34 4.55 0.11
N LYS A 16 -11.94 3.42 -0.24
CA LYS A 16 -12.61 2.55 0.73
C LYS A 16 -11.62 1.82 1.61
N VAL A 17 -10.48 1.42 1.03
CA VAL A 17 -9.37 0.80 1.76
C VAL A 17 -8.74 1.79 2.74
N ILE A 18 -8.60 3.05 2.35
CA ILE A 18 -8.13 4.14 3.20
C ILE A 18 -9.11 4.34 4.37
N ALA A 19 -10.40 4.50 4.10
CA ALA A 19 -11.42 4.67 5.14
C ALA A 19 -11.44 3.48 6.12
N LEU A 20 -11.41 2.26 5.58
CA LEU A 20 -11.36 1.03 6.38
C LEU A 20 -10.10 0.97 7.25
N THR A 21 -8.96 1.39 6.71
CA THR A 21 -7.69 1.44 7.44
C THR A 21 -7.74 2.45 8.59
N ILE A 22 -8.35 3.61 8.39
CA ILE A 22 -8.54 4.60 9.45
C ILE A 22 -9.40 4.01 10.58
N ASP A 23 -10.53 3.39 10.25
CA ASP A 23 -11.42 2.76 11.24
C ASP A 23 -10.67 1.70 12.06
N GLN A 24 -9.90 0.84 11.39
CA GLN A 24 -9.11 -0.20 12.07
C GLN A 24 -7.96 0.39 12.90
N ALA A 25 -7.25 1.40 12.38
CA ALA A 25 -6.14 2.02 13.08
C ALA A 25 -6.60 2.69 14.38
N LEU A 26 -7.71 3.41 14.35
CA LEU A 26 -8.32 4.04 15.51
C LEU A 26 -8.80 2.99 16.52
N ALA A 27 -9.53 1.97 16.07
CA ALA A 27 -10.04 0.91 16.94
C ALA A 27 -8.92 0.10 17.61
N HIS A 28 -7.78 -0.10 16.93
CA HIS A 28 -6.65 -0.88 17.42
C HIS A 28 -5.54 -0.05 18.07
N GLN A 29 -5.66 1.28 18.09
CA GLN A 29 -4.61 2.22 18.50
C GLN A 29 -3.26 1.88 17.82
N ALA A 30 -3.33 1.71 16.50
CA ALA A 30 -2.24 1.21 15.68
C ALA A 30 -1.70 2.30 14.75
N GLN A 31 -0.41 2.19 14.42
CA GLN A 31 0.20 2.97 13.34
C GLN A 31 0.00 2.25 12.01
N VAL A 32 0.08 2.99 10.92
CA VAL A 32 -0.13 2.47 9.56
C VAL A 32 1.15 2.56 8.74
N VAL A 33 1.47 1.48 8.03
CA VAL A 33 2.43 1.50 6.93
C VAL A 33 1.63 1.41 5.64
N VAL A 34 1.71 2.45 4.80
CA VAL A 34 1.10 2.48 3.48
C VAL A 34 2.09 1.92 2.48
N LEU A 35 1.72 0.84 1.79
CA LEU A 35 2.55 0.16 0.80
C LEU A 35 1.94 0.29 -0.59
N CYS A 36 2.74 0.79 -1.54
CA CYS A 36 2.45 0.68 -2.97
C CYS A 36 3.54 -0.18 -3.63
N CYS A 37 3.13 -1.22 -4.35
CA CYS A 37 4.05 -2.06 -5.11
C CYS A 37 4.16 -1.54 -6.54
N VAL A 38 5.38 -1.45 -7.06
CA VAL A 38 5.67 -1.09 -8.47
C VAL A 38 6.37 -2.24 -9.17
N ASP A 39 6.16 -2.37 -10.48
CA ASP A 39 6.79 -3.43 -11.26
C ASP A 39 8.32 -3.18 -11.36
N PRO A 40 9.16 -4.22 -11.14
CA PRO A 40 10.62 -4.09 -11.22
C PRO A 40 11.13 -3.54 -12.55
N ALA A 41 10.41 -3.78 -13.65
CA ALA A 41 10.79 -3.28 -14.98
C ALA A 41 10.74 -1.74 -15.10
N TYR A 42 10.07 -1.07 -14.14
CA TYR A 42 9.87 0.37 -14.13
C TYR A 42 10.51 1.06 -12.91
N SER A 43 11.21 0.31 -12.07
CA SER A 43 11.92 0.86 -10.90
C SER A 43 13.34 1.27 -11.29
N SER A 44 13.56 2.57 -11.44
CA SER A 44 14.90 3.14 -11.71
C SER A 44 15.86 2.95 -10.52
N CYS A 45 15.32 2.69 -9.34
CA CYS A 45 16.03 2.51 -8.09
C CYS A 45 15.74 1.13 -7.52
N ASN A 46 16.76 0.28 -7.41
CA ASN A 46 16.70 -1.04 -6.76
C ASN A 46 16.63 -0.95 -5.21
N GLN A 47 16.19 0.18 -4.67
CA GLN A 47 16.15 0.47 -3.23
C GLN A 47 14.73 0.91 -2.83
N PRO A 48 14.22 0.48 -1.66
CA PRO A 48 12.98 0.98 -1.09
C PRO A 48 12.96 2.50 -1.01
N ILE A 49 11.81 3.12 -1.32
CA ILE A 49 11.59 4.55 -1.08
C ILE A 49 10.66 4.67 0.11
N GLU A 50 11.16 5.28 1.17
CA GLU A 50 10.36 5.70 2.32
C GLU A 50 9.88 7.12 2.08
N ILE A 51 8.59 7.38 2.32
CA ILE A 51 7.98 8.70 2.19
C ILE A 51 7.49 9.11 3.56
N ASP A 52 8.06 10.20 4.08
CA ASP A 52 7.61 10.80 5.32
C ASP A 52 6.41 11.72 5.10
N ALA A 53 5.52 11.72 6.09
CA ALA A 53 4.36 12.57 6.14
C ALA A 53 4.76 14.06 6.18
N GLY A 54 4.47 14.80 5.11
CA GLY A 54 4.68 16.26 5.04
C GLY A 54 5.75 16.74 4.06
N GLU A 55 6.42 15.84 3.35
CA GLU A 55 7.33 16.22 2.25
C GLU A 55 6.56 16.84 1.06
N ASP A 56 7.15 17.87 0.42
CA ASP A 56 6.57 18.57 -0.73
C ASP A 56 6.76 17.74 -2.02
N PRO A 57 5.69 17.46 -2.79
CA PRO A 57 5.81 16.73 -4.06
C PRO A 57 6.72 17.41 -5.09
N ASP A 58 6.98 18.72 -5.00
CA ASP A 58 7.89 19.41 -5.92
C ASP A 58 9.40 19.18 -5.63
N ASP A 59 9.75 18.62 -4.46
CA ASP A 59 11.14 18.38 -4.05
C ASP A 59 11.80 17.18 -4.76
N PHE A 60 11.03 16.33 -5.44
CA PHE A 60 11.53 15.13 -6.13
C PHE A 60 11.62 15.31 -7.65
N LEU A 61 12.81 15.69 -8.12
CA LEU A 61 13.12 15.80 -9.55
C LEU A 61 13.55 14.44 -10.16
N VAL A 62 12.66 13.88 -10.99
CA VAL A 62 12.86 12.98 -12.15
C VAL A 62 12.94 11.45 -11.94
N ALA A 63 11.80 10.76 -12.03
CA ALA A 63 11.61 9.42 -12.64
C ALA A 63 10.16 9.30 -13.18
N LYS A 64 9.97 9.26 -14.51
CA LYS A 64 8.95 10.14 -15.12
C LYS A 64 7.46 9.78 -15.02
N ASP A 65 6.97 8.53 -15.03
CA ASP A 65 5.50 8.31 -15.05
C ASP A 65 4.95 7.37 -13.96
N GLU A 66 5.42 6.11 -13.84
CA GLU A 66 4.84 5.16 -12.88
C GLU A 66 5.28 5.39 -11.43
N GLN A 67 6.52 5.83 -11.23
CA GLN A 67 7.06 6.10 -9.89
C GLN A 67 6.42 7.33 -9.25
N ASN A 68 6.23 8.40 -10.05
CA ASN A 68 5.41 9.56 -9.69
C ASN A 68 3.97 9.14 -9.37
N THR A 69 3.41 8.20 -10.13
CA THR A 69 2.05 7.69 -9.86
C THR A 69 1.98 6.96 -8.51
N ALA A 70 2.95 6.10 -8.21
CA ALA A 70 3.01 5.39 -6.93
C ALA A 70 3.22 6.34 -5.74
N GLU A 71 4.07 7.34 -5.90
CA GLU A 71 4.26 8.41 -4.92
C GLU A 71 2.96 9.18 -4.68
N MET A 72 2.28 9.61 -5.74
CA MET A 72 0.98 10.27 -5.61
C MET A 72 -0.04 9.39 -4.89
N VAL A 73 -0.11 8.09 -5.20
CA VAL A 73 -1.01 7.14 -4.52
C VAL A 73 -0.72 7.06 -3.03
N VAL A 74 0.56 6.94 -2.65
CA VAL A 74 0.96 6.87 -1.24
C VAL A 74 0.68 8.19 -0.52
N ARG A 75 1.07 9.34 -1.10
CA ARG A 75 0.82 10.67 -0.52
C ARG A 75 -0.68 10.93 -0.35
N HIS A 76 -1.48 10.59 -1.37
CA HIS A 76 -2.93 10.70 -1.35
C HIS A 76 -3.56 9.90 -0.21
N ALA A 77 -3.05 8.70 0.06
CA ALA A 77 -3.52 7.85 1.14
C ALA A 77 -3.04 8.30 2.53
N LEU A 78 -1.83 8.85 2.65
CA LEU A 78 -1.30 9.36 3.91
C LEU A 78 -2.10 10.56 4.43
N ALA A 79 -2.50 11.49 3.54
CA ALA A 79 -3.19 12.72 3.92
C ALA A 79 -4.46 12.54 4.78
N PRO A 80 -5.44 11.69 4.43
CA PRO A 80 -6.62 11.43 5.28
C PRO A 80 -6.27 10.66 6.56
N ILE A 81 -5.28 9.76 6.54
CA ILE A 81 -4.87 8.99 7.72
C ILE A 81 -4.28 9.91 8.80
N LEU A 82 -3.40 10.82 8.39
CA LEU A 82 -2.80 11.80 9.29
C LEU A 82 -3.84 12.79 9.84
N ARG A 83 -4.77 13.24 8.99
CA ARG A 83 -5.89 14.11 9.43
C ARG A 83 -6.78 13.43 10.47
N ALA A 84 -6.89 12.10 10.44
CA ALA A 84 -7.60 11.32 11.45
C ALA A 84 -6.81 11.12 12.76
N GLY A 85 -5.60 11.66 12.87
CA GLY A 85 -4.74 11.55 14.06
C GLY A 85 -4.00 10.22 14.17
N VAL A 86 -3.88 9.46 13.07
CA VAL A 86 -3.18 8.18 13.02
C VAL A 86 -1.75 8.38 12.52
N THR A 87 -0.75 7.90 13.26
CA THR A 87 0.64 7.86 12.80
C THR A 87 0.76 6.95 11.58
N ALA A 88 1.31 7.46 10.48
CA ALA A 88 1.50 6.70 9.26
C ALA A 88 2.78 7.07 8.51
N LYS A 89 3.34 6.10 7.79
CA LYS A 89 4.44 6.32 6.83
C LYS A 89 4.19 5.59 5.50
N GLY A 90 4.75 6.12 4.43
CA GLY A 90 4.67 5.56 3.09
C GLY A 90 5.89 4.71 2.74
N VAL A 91 5.68 3.61 2.03
CA VAL A 91 6.75 2.77 1.48
C VAL A 91 6.37 2.38 0.05
N ILE A 92 7.29 2.60 -0.88
CA ILE A 92 7.18 2.11 -2.26
C ILE A 92 8.23 1.04 -2.47
N LEU A 93 7.79 -0.14 -2.89
CA LEU A 93 8.66 -1.30 -3.13
C LEU A 93 8.49 -1.85 -4.54
N ALA A 94 9.61 -2.13 -5.19
CA ALA A 94 9.63 -2.85 -6.46
C ALA A 94 9.51 -4.36 -6.22
N GLY A 95 8.62 -5.04 -6.96
CA GLY A 95 8.50 -6.49 -6.84
C GLY A 95 7.18 -7.07 -7.32
N GLU A 96 7.06 -8.40 -7.25
CA GLU A 96 5.77 -9.07 -7.38
C GLU A 96 4.93 -8.73 -6.16
N ALA A 97 3.73 -8.18 -6.38
CA ALA A 97 3.01 -7.51 -5.31
C ALA A 97 2.62 -8.42 -4.15
N ALA A 98 2.19 -9.67 -4.40
CA ALA A 98 1.79 -10.54 -3.30
C ALA A 98 3.00 -10.91 -2.43
N GLU A 99 4.13 -11.27 -3.04
CA GLU A 99 5.40 -11.52 -2.35
C GLU A 99 5.89 -10.29 -1.58
N THR A 100 5.87 -9.12 -2.20
CA THR A 100 6.28 -7.86 -1.58
C THR A 100 5.38 -7.49 -0.39
N ILE A 101 4.06 -7.63 -0.51
CA ILE A 101 3.11 -7.37 0.58
C ILE A 101 3.37 -8.31 1.76
N VAL A 102 3.53 -9.61 1.50
CA VAL A 102 3.78 -10.61 2.54
C VAL A 102 5.13 -10.37 3.21
N ALA A 103 6.18 -10.14 2.43
CA ALA A 103 7.51 -9.83 2.96
C ALA A 103 7.50 -8.56 3.82
N GLN A 104 6.84 -7.50 3.35
CA GLN A 104 6.74 -6.25 4.09
C GLN A 104 5.92 -6.42 5.36
N SER A 105 4.85 -7.22 5.34
CA SER A 105 4.05 -7.52 6.54
C SER A 105 4.89 -8.19 7.62
N ALA A 106 5.80 -9.10 7.24
CA ALA A 106 6.73 -9.72 8.16
C ALA A 106 7.79 -8.73 8.66
N ALA A 107 8.36 -7.92 7.76
CA ALA A 107 9.40 -6.94 8.07
C ALA A 107 8.94 -5.88 9.09
N VAL A 108 7.71 -5.40 8.96
CA VAL A 108 7.13 -4.40 9.88
C VAL A 108 6.36 -5.01 11.04
N GLN A 109 6.39 -6.35 11.17
CA GLN A 109 5.64 -7.12 12.16
C GLN A 109 4.16 -6.71 12.20
N ALA A 110 3.54 -6.62 11.02
CA ALA A 110 2.17 -6.18 10.84
C ALA A 110 1.21 -7.11 11.59
N SER A 111 0.34 -6.51 12.38
CA SER A 111 -0.74 -7.20 13.09
C SER A 111 -1.96 -7.46 12.20
N MET A 112 -2.06 -6.80 11.05
CA MET A 112 -3.08 -7.01 10.02
C MET A 112 -2.61 -6.42 8.68
N ILE A 113 -2.98 -7.07 7.58
CA ILE A 113 -2.89 -6.53 6.22
C ILE A 113 -4.28 -6.04 5.80
N ILE A 114 -4.38 -4.84 5.26
CA ILE A 114 -5.63 -4.25 4.75
C ILE A 114 -5.45 -3.93 3.27
N MET A 115 -6.33 -4.44 2.41
CA MET A 115 -6.23 -4.23 0.95
C MET A 115 -7.59 -4.36 0.25
N GLY A 116 -7.64 -3.98 -1.02
CA GLY A 116 -8.83 -4.14 -1.87
C GLY A 116 -8.89 -5.50 -2.59
N ARG A 117 -10.09 -5.88 -3.07
CA ARG A 117 -10.33 -7.15 -3.79
C ARG A 117 -9.83 -7.22 -5.25
N ARG A 118 -9.37 -6.11 -5.85
CA ARG A 118 -9.16 -6.03 -7.30
C ARG A 118 -7.68 -6.12 -7.68
N HIS A 119 -7.44 -6.74 -8.83
CA HIS A 119 -6.13 -7.05 -9.37
C HIS A 119 -5.47 -5.74 -9.77
N LEU A 120 -4.27 -5.50 -9.25
CA LEU A 120 -3.44 -4.33 -9.52
C LEU A 120 -3.44 -4.02 -11.02
N SER A 121 -4.10 -2.92 -11.39
CA SER A 121 -4.11 -2.28 -12.71
C SER A 121 -4.40 -3.12 -13.98
N PRO A 122 -4.99 -2.52 -15.04
CA PRO A 122 -5.12 -3.14 -16.37
C PRO A 122 -3.78 -3.40 -17.09
N PHE A 123 -2.64 -3.03 -16.50
CA PHE A 123 -1.33 -3.09 -17.14
C PHE A 123 -0.67 -4.48 -17.10
N ASN A 124 -1.15 -5.41 -16.28
CA ASN A 124 -0.66 -6.81 -16.30
C ASN A 124 -1.55 -7.71 -17.16
N ARG A 125 -1.30 -7.61 -18.47
CA ARG A 125 -1.86 -8.48 -19.50
C ARG A 125 -1.32 -9.91 -19.27
N LEU A 126 -2.24 -10.82 -18.94
CA LEU A 126 -2.11 -12.29 -18.70
C LEU A 126 -1.80 -12.78 -17.27
N LEU A 127 -2.88 -13.16 -16.56
CA LEU A 127 -2.99 -14.42 -15.79
C LEU A 127 -1.90 -14.75 -14.75
N LYS A 128 -1.50 -13.82 -13.88
CA LYS A 128 -0.82 -14.16 -12.61
C LYS A 128 -1.76 -14.00 -11.41
N GLY A 129 -2.79 -14.86 -11.34
CA GLY A 129 -3.64 -15.01 -10.15
C GLY A 129 -4.27 -13.72 -9.60
N SER A 130 -4.86 -13.81 -8.41
CA SER A 130 -5.36 -12.65 -7.66
C SER A 130 -4.35 -12.33 -6.57
N VAL A 131 -3.83 -11.09 -6.54
CA VAL A 131 -2.89 -10.63 -5.49
C VAL A 131 -3.48 -10.84 -4.10
N SER A 132 -4.74 -10.45 -3.89
CA SER A 132 -5.43 -10.68 -2.62
C SER A 132 -5.53 -12.15 -2.28
N ALA A 133 -5.77 -13.04 -3.26
CA ALA A 133 -5.80 -14.48 -2.99
C ALA A 133 -4.43 -15.02 -2.58
N ALA A 134 -3.37 -14.61 -3.28
CA ALA A 134 -2.00 -15.00 -2.96
C ALA A 134 -1.54 -14.46 -1.60
N VAL A 135 -1.94 -13.24 -1.23
CA VAL A 135 -1.69 -12.67 0.10
C VAL A 135 -2.44 -13.46 1.18
N ILE A 136 -3.72 -13.76 1.00
CA ILE A 136 -4.50 -14.57 1.95
C ILE A 136 -3.86 -15.94 2.18
N GLU A 137 -3.35 -16.57 1.13
CA GLU A 137 -2.71 -17.89 1.21
C GLU A 137 -1.39 -17.87 1.98
N ARG A 138 -0.64 -16.77 1.91
CA ARG A 138 0.77 -16.70 2.36
C ARG A 138 1.00 -15.82 3.59
N ALA A 139 0.06 -14.95 3.94
CA ALA A 139 0.22 -14.02 5.06
C ALA A 139 0.33 -14.74 6.41
N SER A 140 1.20 -14.24 7.27
CA SER A 140 1.37 -14.72 8.65
C SER A 140 0.49 -13.98 9.67
N CYS A 141 -0.30 -12.99 9.21
CA CYS A 141 -1.20 -12.21 10.04
C CYS A 141 -2.58 -12.07 9.36
N PRO A 142 -3.63 -11.67 10.12
CA PRO A 142 -4.97 -11.47 9.57
C PRO A 142 -4.97 -10.56 8.34
N VAL A 143 -5.77 -10.93 7.34
CA VAL A 143 -5.96 -10.16 6.11
C VAL A 143 -7.39 -9.67 6.04
N LEU A 144 -7.56 -8.35 5.94
CA LEU A 144 -8.85 -7.68 5.79
C LEU A 144 -8.99 -7.17 4.34
N ILE A 145 -9.98 -7.68 3.64
CA ILE A 145 -10.25 -7.34 2.23
C ILE A 145 -11.50 -6.48 2.13
N ASP A 146 -11.38 -5.29 1.53
CA ASP A 146 -12.55 -4.55 1.07
C ASP A 146 -13.09 -5.14 -0.23
N VAL A 147 -14.32 -5.65 -0.19
CA VAL A 147 -15.00 -6.28 -1.31
C VAL A 147 -16.09 -5.42 -1.96
N ARG A 148 -16.34 -4.22 -1.41
CA ARG A 148 -17.45 -3.36 -1.81
C ARG A 148 -17.20 -2.82 -3.21
N LYS A 149 -18.23 -2.81 -4.05
CA LYS A 149 -18.19 -2.13 -5.36
C LYS A 149 -18.34 -0.63 -5.14
N ASP A 150 -17.79 0.15 -6.07
CA ASP A 150 -18.17 1.55 -6.29
C ASP A 150 -19.65 1.68 -6.62
#